data_AF-A0A256IL04-F1
#
_entry.id   AF-A0A256IL04-F1
#
_cell.length_a   1.000
_cell.length_b   1.000
_cell.length_c   1.000
_cell.angle_alpha   90.00
_cell.angle_beta   90.00
_cell.angle_gamma   90.00
#
_symmetry.space_group_name_H-M   'P 1'
#
loop_
_entity.id
_entity.type
_entity.pdbx_description
1 polymer ?
#
loop_
_entity_poly.entity_id
_entity_poly.type
_entity_poly.pdbx_seq_one_letter_code
_entity_poly.pdbx_strand_id
1 'polypeptide(L)'
;MWKPRGYAVVVATGCSLLLVATIHHGTEIGTVGEVLGPALALALDGGIALGVVYAGVRVRDAGFTRSEEGRVARWTAAGTFLAAGAIGATLLVRAIEGRPLVEPAFPLLVAAGSGALGGAIAGYLAVRQEAEARRARDATRAVSFVNHLLRHDLRNDLSTIRGYADLAGATGSDGDDSGSAADAGDSGGRDAAAVIAAKADEGLDRLETTSAVADALLGDSDLHRMDLAAVTREILEGLADRPDVTVEADLTEEAPVTANDGLRSV
;
A
#
# COMPACT_ATOMS: atom_id res chain seq x y z
N MET A 1 29.14 -1.42 -1.63
CA MET A 1 28.87 -1.56 -3.09
C MET A 1 27.58 -0.83 -3.43
N TRP A 2 27.66 0.24 -4.23
CA TRP A 2 26.51 1.07 -4.60
C TRP A 2 25.73 0.33 -5.70
N LYS A 3 24.52 -0.17 -5.40
CA LYS A 3 23.64 -0.75 -6.43
C LYS A 3 22.87 0.38 -7.10
N PRO A 4 22.92 0.51 -8.44
CA PRO A 4 22.18 1.54 -9.15
C PRO A 4 20.67 1.37 -8.92
N ARG A 5 19.94 2.49 -8.89
CA ARG A 5 18.47 2.50 -8.80
C ARG A 5 17.86 1.92 -10.07
N GLY A 6 16.74 1.20 -9.96
CA GLY A 6 16.17 0.47 -11.10
C GLY A 6 15.72 1.41 -12.22
N TYR A 7 15.19 2.59 -11.89
CA TYR A 7 14.84 3.59 -12.90
C TYR A 7 16.06 4.05 -13.72
N ALA A 8 17.24 4.15 -13.09
CA ALA A 8 18.47 4.58 -13.76
C ALA A 8 18.92 3.53 -14.78
N VAL A 9 18.68 2.25 -14.50
CA VAL A 9 18.90 1.16 -15.47
C VAL A 9 17.96 1.31 -16.67
N VAL A 10 16.67 1.60 -16.46
CA VAL A 10 15.70 1.80 -17.55
C VAL A 10 16.10 3.01 -18.41
N VAL A 11 16.46 4.14 -17.80
CA VAL A 11 16.96 5.33 -18.51
C VAL A 11 18.23 5.01 -19.28
N ALA A 12 19.21 4.34 -18.66
CA ALA A 12 20.46 3.96 -19.31
C ALA A 12 20.22 3.05 -20.52
N THR A 13 19.27 2.10 -20.45
CA THR A 13 18.86 1.29 -21.60
C THR A 13 18.31 2.15 -22.73
N GLY A 14 17.40 3.08 -22.44
CA GLY A 14 16.85 4.00 -23.44
C GLY A 14 17.93 4.89 -24.08
N CYS A 15 18.82 5.48 -23.28
CA CYS A 15 19.94 6.27 -23.80
C CYS A 15 20.90 5.44 -24.65
N SER A 16 21.16 4.19 -24.27
CA SER A 16 22.02 3.29 -25.03
C SER A 16 21.41 2.94 -26.38
N LEU A 17 20.11 2.62 -26.41
CA LEU A 17 19.38 2.37 -27.66
C LEU A 17 19.39 3.59 -28.58
N LEU A 18 19.15 4.78 -28.03
CA LEU A 18 19.18 6.04 -28.79
C LEU A 18 20.57 6.30 -29.39
N LEU A 19 21.63 6.08 -28.60
CA LEU A 19 23.01 6.24 -29.06
C LEU A 19 23.32 5.27 -30.21
N VAL A 20 22.96 4.00 -30.06
CA VAL A 20 23.20 2.99 -31.09
C VAL A 20 22.41 3.30 -32.38
N ALA A 21 21.14 3.68 -32.27
CA ALA A 21 20.32 4.08 -33.42
C ALA A 21 20.91 5.30 -34.15
N THR A 22 21.38 6.30 -33.39
CA THR A 22 22.00 7.51 -33.95
C THR A 22 23.29 7.17 -34.70
N ILE A 23 24.16 6.33 -34.12
CA ILE A 23 25.39 5.88 -34.79
C ILE A 23 25.04 5.09 -36.05
N HIS A 24 24.11 4.14 -35.97
CA HIS A 24 23.74 3.27 -37.09
C HIS A 24 23.20 4.07 -38.28
N HIS A 25 22.14 4.85 -38.09
CA HIS A 25 21.54 5.63 -39.17
C HIS A 25 22.42 6.80 -39.62
N GLY A 26 23.24 7.35 -38.72
CA GLY A 26 24.25 8.34 -39.09
C GLY A 26 25.30 7.78 -40.06
N THR A 27 25.76 6.55 -39.83
CA THR A 27 26.67 5.87 -40.77
C THR A 27 25.97 5.52 -42.09
N GLU A 28 24.68 5.18 -42.03
CA GLU A 28 23.87 4.78 -43.18
C GLU A 28 23.67 5.92 -44.18
N ILE A 29 23.46 7.16 -43.70
CA ILE A 29 23.39 8.38 -44.54
C ILE A 29 24.66 8.52 -45.39
N GLY A 30 25.83 8.22 -44.82
CA GLY A 30 27.11 8.27 -45.51
C GLY A 30 27.29 7.17 -46.56
N THR A 31 26.61 6.02 -46.40
CA THR A 31 26.74 4.86 -47.30
C THR A 31 25.71 4.83 -48.43
N VAL A 32 24.47 5.25 -48.16
CA VAL A 32 23.36 5.18 -49.12
C VAL A 32 23.29 6.43 -50.00
N GLY A 33 23.85 7.56 -49.53
CA GLY A 33 23.84 8.82 -50.29
C GLY A 33 22.49 9.53 -50.31
N GLU A 34 21.46 8.96 -49.66
CA GLU A 34 20.15 9.56 -49.45
C GLU A 34 19.89 9.78 -47.96
N VAL A 35 19.22 10.88 -47.62
CA VAL A 35 19.00 11.31 -46.23
C VAL A 35 17.62 10.87 -45.70
N LEU A 36 16.60 10.77 -46.56
CA LEU A 36 15.22 10.63 -46.13
C LEU A 36 14.94 9.29 -45.43
N GLY A 37 15.43 8.18 -45.99
CA GLY A 37 15.25 6.83 -45.43
C GLY A 37 15.86 6.69 -44.03
N PRO A 38 17.18 6.91 -43.87
CA PRO A 38 17.83 6.83 -42.56
C PRO A 38 17.28 7.84 -41.54
N ALA A 39 16.84 9.02 -41.97
CA ALA A 39 16.21 9.99 -41.07
C ALA A 39 14.86 9.51 -40.53
N LEU A 40 14.04 8.85 -41.35
CA LEU A 40 12.78 8.25 -40.90
C LEU A 40 13.02 7.06 -39.97
N ALA A 41 14.02 6.22 -40.29
CA ALA A 41 14.41 5.10 -39.45
C ALA A 41 14.91 5.58 -38.06
N LEU A 42 15.76 6.61 -38.05
CA LEU A 42 16.20 7.26 -36.81
C LEU A 42 15.05 7.89 -36.03
N ALA A 43 14.08 8.51 -36.70
CA ALA A 43 12.91 9.08 -36.02
C ALA A 43 12.08 7.99 -35.33
N LEU A 44 11.91 6.83 -35.96
CA LEU A 44 11.21 5.68 -35.40
C LEU A 44 11.97 5.10 -34.20
N ASP A 45 13.23 4.70 -34.38
CA ASP A 45 14.03 4.08 -33.33
C ASP A 45 14.32 5.05 -32.19
N GLY A 46 14.64 6.30 -32.53
CA GLY A 46 14.86 7.38 -31.58
C GLY A 46 13.60 7.70 -30.78
N GLY A 47 12.42 7.72 -31.42
CA GLY A 47 11.14 7.92 -30.75
C GLY A 47 10.84 6.82 -29.73
N ILE A 48 11.07 5.56 -30.09
CA ILE A 48 10.90 4.41 -29.19
C ILE A 48 11.90 4.51 -28.01
N ALA A 49 13.17 4.81 -28.29
CA ALA A 49 14.20 4.95 -27.26
C ALA A 49 13.90 6.09 -26.28
N LEU A 50 13.42 7.25 -26.78
CA LEU A 50 12.93 8.35 -25.94
C LEU A 50 11.73 7.93 -25.10
N GLY A 51 10.84 7.09 -25.63
CA GLY A 51 9.76 6.48 -24.86
C GLY A 51 10.26 5.65 -23.68
N VAL A 52 11.34 4.87 -23.87
CA VAL A 52 11.98 4.09 -22.78
C VAL A 52 12.59 5.02 -21.73
N VAL A 53 13.29 6.09 -22.16
CA VAL A 53 13.83 7.10 -21.24
C VAL A 53 12.71 7.75 -20.42
N TYR A 54 11.63 8.15 -21.09
CA TYR A 54 10.46 8.73 -20.44
C TYR A 54 9.82 7.75 -19.44
N ALA A 55 9.70 6.47 -19.79
CA ALA A 55 9.22 5.44 -18.86
C ALA A 55 10.13 5.35 -17.61
N GLY A 56 11.45 5.42 -17.79
CA GLY A 56 12.39 5.46 -16.67
C GLY A 56 12.22 6.69 -15.76
N VAL A 57 12.00 7.87 -16.34
CA VAL A 57 11.68 9.09 -15.57
C VAL A 57 10.35 8.93 -14.83
N ARG A 58 9.33 8.37 -15.49
CA ARG A 58 8.02 8.10 -14.86
C ARG A 58 8.09 7.11 -13.70
N VAL A 59 9.02 6.15 -13.74
CA VAL A 59 9.30 5.23 -12.63
C VAL A 59 9.95 5.97 -11.45
N ARG A 60 10.89 6.88 -11.72
CA ARG A 60 11.52 7.72 -10.69
C ARG A 60 10.48 8.57 -9.95
N ASP A 61 9.56 9.16 -10.69
CA ASP A 61 8.56 10.09 -10.14
C ASP A 61 7.38 9.36 -9.46
N ALA A 62 7.23 8.05 -9.67
CA ALA A 62 6.15 7.24 -9.09
C ALA A 62 6.36 6.86 -7.60
N GLY A 63 7.49 7.24 -7.00
CA GLY A 63 7.77 6.98 -5.58
C GLY A 63 7.99 5.50 -5.24
N PHE A 64 8.34 4.66 -6.22
CA PHE A 64 8.59 3.24 -5.99
C PHE A 64 9.83 2.98 -5.11
N THR A 65 9.76 1.88 -4.37
CA THR A 65 10.91 1.36 -3.62
C THR A 65 11.99 0.83 -4.57
N ARG A 66 13.24 0.70 -4.10
CA ARG A 66 14.35 0.20 -4.93
C ARG A 66 14.10 -1.21 -5.51
N SER A 67 13.39 -2.07 -4.78
CA SER A 67 13.08 -3.43 -5.24
C SER A 67 12.04 -3.43 -6.35
N GLU A 68 11.03 -2.55 -6.25
CA GLU A 68 10.01 -2.32 -7.25
C GLU A 68 10.59 -1.71 -8.53
N GLU A 69 11.41 -0.67 -8.42
CA GLU A 69 12.18 -0.13 -9.55
C GLU A 69 13.01 -1.23 -10.23
N GLY A 70 13.68 -2.08 -9.43
CA GLY A 70 14.47 -3.20 -9.95
C GLY A 70 13.64 -4.26 -10.66
N ARG A 71 12.37 -4.43 -10.30
CA ARG A 71 11.44 -5.29 -11.05
C ARG A 71 11.10 -4.68 -12.41
N VAL A 72 10.81 -3.38 -12.47
CA VAL A 72 10.57 -2.70 -13.75
C VAL A 72 11.78 -2.85 -14.67
N ALA A 73 12.99 -2.62 -14.15
CA ALA A 73 14.23 -2.79 -14.91
C ALA A 73 14.40 -4.22 -15.45
N ARG A 74 14.07 -5.26 -14.66
CA ARG A 74 14.09 -6.65 -15.12
C ARG A 74 13.07 -6.92 -16.23
N TRP A 75 11.87 -6.34 -16.14
CA TRP A 75 10.86 -6.44 -17.20
C TRP A 75 11.31 -5.75 -18.48
N THR A 76 11.89 -4.55 -18.39
CA THR A 76 12.50 -3.85 -19.53
C THR A 76 13.58 -4.70 -20.17
N ALA A 77 14.52 -5.25 -19.39
CA ALA A 77 15.59 -6.11 -19.90
C ALA A 77 15.02 -7.38 -20.54
N ALA A 78 14.09 -8.06 -19.88
CA ALA A 78 13.43 -9.26 -20.40
C ALA A 78 12.72 -8.99 -21.73
N GLY A 79 11.96 -7.90 -21.83
CA GLY A 79 11.28 -7.50 -23.06
C GLY A 79 12.28 -7.19 -24.19
N THR A 80 13.37 -6.48 -23.87
CA THR A 80 14.45 -6.19 -24.83
C THR A 80 15.05 -7.47 -25.39
N PHE A 81 15.50 -8.38 -24.53
CA PHE A 81 16.16 -9.62 -24.94
C PHE A 81 15.20 -10.59 -25.63
N LEU A 82 13.94 -10.66 -25.20
CA LEU A 82 12.95 -11.54 -25.81
C LEU A 82 12.61 -11.07 -27.23
N ALA A 83 12.35 -9.77 -27.43
CA ALA A 83 12.03 -9.23 -28.75
C ALA A 83 13.24 -9.28 -29.70
N ALA A 84 14.41 -8.84 -29.25
CA ALA A 84 15.65 -8.91 -30.03
C ALA A 84 16.04 -10.37 -30.34
N GLY A 85 15.89 -11.27 -29.37
CA GLY A 85 16.15 -12.70 -29.54
C GLY A 85 15.22 -13.36 -30.55
N ALA A 86 13.93 -12.99 -30.55
CA ALA A 86 12.97 -13.48 -31.54
C ALA A 86 13.36 -13.06 -32.96
N ILE A 87 13.64 -11.77 -33.19
CA ILE A 87 14.10 -11.30 -34.51
C ILE A 87 15.47 -11.90 -34.87
N GLY A 88 16.40 -11.93 -33.93
CA GLY A 88 17.72 -12.53 -34.12
C GLY A 88 17.65 -14.00 -34.53
N ALA A 89 16.74 -14.79 -33.94
CA ALA A 89 16.49 -16.17 -34.34
C ALA A 89 15.99 -16.27 -35.79
N THR A 90 15.08 -15.38 -36.21
CA THR A 90 14.61 -15.38 -37.61
C THR A 90 15.73 -15.04 -38.60
N LEU A 91 16.61 -14.10 -38.25
CA LEU A 91 17.77 -13.73 -39.06
C LEU A 91 18.79 -14.87 -39.12
N LEU A 92 19.01 -15.57 -38.01
CA LEU A 92 19.89 -16.74 -37.95
C LEU A 92 19.39 -17.86 -38.88
N VAL A 93 18.09 -18.17 -38.87
CA VAL A 93 17.50 -19.16 -39.78
C VAL A 93 17.71 -18.75 -41.24
N ARG A 94 17.44 -17.48 -41.58
CA ARG A 94 17.69 -16.96 -42.93
C ARG A 94 19.16 -17.08 -43.36
N ALA A 95 20.08 -16.83 -42.44
CA ALA A 95 21.52 -16.99 -42.68
C ALA A 95 21.89 -18.45 -42.99
N ILE A 96 21.35 -19.40 -42.21
CA ILE A 96 21.57 -20.84 -42.40
C ILE A 96 20.98 -21.31 -43.74
N GLU A 97 19.83 -20.78 -44.14
CA GLU A 97 19.20 -21.07 -45.43
C GLU A 97 19.93 -20.41 -46.63
N GLY A 98 20.99 -19.64 -46.39
CA GLY A 98 21.72 -18.93 -47.43
C GLY A 98 20.93 -17.77 -48.06
N ARG A 99 19.89 -17.28 -47.39
CA ARG A 99 19.12 -16.12 -47.87
C ARG A 99 19.88 -14.82 -47.62
N PRO A 100 19.81 -13.84 -48.53
CA PRO A 100 20.41 -12.54 -48.31
C PRO A 100 19.77 -11.86 -47.10
N LEU A 101 20.61 -11.40 -46.18
CA LEU A 101 20.22 -10.55 -45.05
C LEU A 101 20.36 -9.09 -45.49
N VAL A 102 19.28 -8.54 -46.02
CA VAL A 102 19.23 -7.10 -46.30
C VAL A 102 18.94 -6.40 -44.97
N GLU A 103 19.91 -5.60 -44.52
CA GLU A 103 19.77 -4.67 -43.40
C GLU A 103 19.32 -5.30 -42.06
N PRO A 104 20.08 -6.26 -41.52
CA PRO A 104 19.65 -7.01 -40.33
C PRO A 104 19.61 -6.16 -39.05
N ALA A 105 20.31 -5.02 -39.02
CA ALA A 105 20.46 -4.19 -37.83
C ALA A 105 19.17 -3.40 -37.50
N PHE A 106 18.51 -2.82 -38.50
CA PHE A 106 17.31 -2.01 -38.29
C PHE A 106 16.15 -2.79 -37.64
N PRO A 107 15.72 -3.98 -38.14
CA PRO A 107 14.68 -4.76 -37.48
C PRO A 107 15.05 -5.20 -36.06
N LEU A 108 16.34 -5.42 -35.79
CA LEU A 108 16.86 -5.79 -34.48
C LEU A 108 16.78 -4.63 -33.49
N LEU A 109 17.12 -3.41 -33.93
CA LEU A 109 17.01 -2.19 -33.13
C LEU A 109 15.55 -1.86 -32.80
N VAL A 110 14.68 -1.89 -33.82
CA VAL A 110 13.23 -1.67 -33.65
C VAL A 110 12.66 -2.68 -32.65
N ALA A 111 13.03 -3.96 -32.76
CA ALA A 111 12.57 -5.00 -31.85
C ALA A 111 13.11 -4.83 -30.42
N ALA A 112 14.40 -4.54 -30.28
CA ALA A 112 15.00 -4.27 -28.96
C ALA A 112 14.34 -3.07 -28.28
N GLY A 113 14.15 -1.96 -29.00
CA GLY A 113 13.48 -0.77 -28.51
C GLY A 113 12.02 -1.02 -28.13
N SER A 114 11.26 -1.66 -29.01
CA SER A 114 9.85 -1.97 -28.76
C SER A 114 9.69 -2.92 -27.58
N GLY A 115 10.57 -3.92 -27.48
CA GLY A 115 10.63 -4.85 -26.36
C GLY A 115 10.99 -4.16 -25.04
N ALA A 116 11.97 -3.25 -25.06
CA ALA A 116 12.34 -2.44 -23.90
C ALA A 116 11.15 -1.60 -23.42
N LEU A 117 10.47 -0.90 -24.34
CA LEU A 117 9.34 -0.03 -24.02
C LEU A 117 8.15 -0.85 -23.49
N GLY A 118 7.77 -1.91 -24.19
CA GLY A 118 6.70 -2.82 -23.76
C GLY A 118 7.00 -3.45 -22.40
N GLY A 119 8.24 -3.89 -22.17
CA GLY A 119 8.70 -4.40 -20.89
C GLY A 119 8.64 -3.35 -19.78
N ALA A 120 9.06 -2.11 -20.04
CA ALA A 120 8.99 -1.02 -19.07
C ALA A 120 7.53 -0.71 -18.67
N ILE A 121 6.61 -0.64 -19.64
CA ILE A 121 5.19 -0.41 -19.40
C ILE A 121 4.58 -1.57 -18.61
N ALA A 122 4.81 -2.81 -19.03
CA ALA A 122 4.30 -4.00 -18.35
C ALA A 122 4.82 -4.08 -16.91
N GLY A 123 6.12 -3.84 -16.69
CA GLY A 123 6.73 -3.82 -15.37
C GLY A 123 6.15 -2.72 -14.48
N TYR A 124 5.97 -1.51 -15.01
CA TYR A 124 5.36 -0.40 -14.29
C TYR A 124 3.93 -0.73 -13.84
N LEU A 125 3.10 -1.25 -14.74
CA LEU A 125 1.72 -1.63 -14.45
C LEU A 125 1.66 -2.77 -13.44
N ALA A 126 2.50 -3.80 -13.58
CA ALA A 126 2.53 -4.93 -12.65
C ALA A 126 2.89 -4.50 -11.22
N VAL A 127 3.90 -3.63 -11.07
CA VAL A 127 4.27 -3.06 -9.77
C VAL A 127 3.13 -2.22 -9.20
N ARG A 128 2.54 -1.33 -10.02
CA ARG A 128 1.45 -0.46 -9.60
C ARG A 128 0.22 -1.24 -9.13
N GLN A 129 -0.19 -2.25 -9.89
CA GLN A 129 -1.34 -3.10 -9.57
C GLN A 129 -1.13 -3.85 -8.25
N GLU A 130 0.09 -4.35 -8.00
CA GLU A 130 0.38 -5.00 -6.71
C GLU A 130 0.32 -4.02 -5.53
N ALA A 131 0.80 -2.80 -5.72
CA ALA A 131 0.73 -1.76 -4.69
C ALA A 131 -0.73 -1.36 -4.40
N GLU A 132 -1.53 -1.16 -5.44
CA GLU A 132 -2.97 -0.88 -5.33
C GLU A 132 -3.73 -2.04 -4.66
N ALA A 133 -3.42 -3.29 -5.03
CA ALA A 133 -4.03 -4.48 -4.43
C ALA A 133 -3.66 -4.64 -2.94
N ARG A 134 -2.44 -4.26 -2.54
CA ARG A 134 -2.04 -4.24 -1.11
C ARG A 134 -2.87 -3.21 -0.34
N ARG A 135 -2.94 -1.97 -0.82
CA ARG A 135 -3.75 -0.91 -0.19
C ARG A 135 -5.22 -1.31 -0.05
N ALA A 136 -5.81 -1.91 -1.10
CA ALA A 136 -7.20 -2.37 -1.07
C ALA A 136 -7.44 -3.50 -0.04
N ARG A 137 -6.47 -4.41 0.12
CA ARG A 137 -6.53 -5.47 1.14
C ARG A 137 -6.41 -4.89 2.55
N ASP A 138 -5.51 -3.94 2.74
CA ASP A 138 -5.31 -3.32 4.06
C ASP A 138 -6.53 -2.50 4.47
N ALA A 139 -7.13 -1.74 3.55
CA ALA A 139 -8.42 -1.07 3.78
C ALA A 139 -9.54 -2.06 4.13
N THR A 140 -9.66 -3.16 3.37
CA THR A 140 -10.67 -4.20 3.67
C THR A 140 -10.45 -4.82 5.04
N ARG A 141 -9.20 -5.08 5.43
CA ARG A 141 -8.87 -5.62 6.76
C ARG A 141 -9.21 -4.63 7.86
N ALA A 142 -8.90 -3.34 7.68
CA ALA A 142 -9.26 -2.30 8.63
C ALA A 142 -10.77 -2.23 8.84
N VAL A 143 -11.56 -2.19 7.76
CA VAL A 143 -13.03 -2.22 7.85
C VAL A 143 -13.53 -3.50 8.52
N SER A 144 -12.97 -4.66 8.18
CA SER A 144 -13.34 -5.93 8.81
C SER A 144 -13.02 -5.95 10.31
N PHE A 145 -11.89 -5.36 10.71
CA PHE A 145 -11.49 -5.23 12.10
C PHE A 145 -12.46 -4.33 12.87
N VAL A 146 -12.74 -3.14 12.34
CA VAL A 146 -13.70 -2.19 12.92
C VAL A 146 -15.09 -2.82 13.04
N ASN A 147 -15.60 -3.46 11.98
CA ASN A 147 -16.91 -4.11 12.02
C ASN A 147 -16.95 -5.25 13.04
N HIS A 148 -15.86 -6.03 13.17
CA HIS A 148 -15.79 -7.08 14.18
C HIS A 148 -15.83 -6.50 15.60
N LEU A 149 -15.05 -5.46 15.87
CA LEU A 149 -14.97 -4.79 17.17
C LEU A 149 -16.32 -4.16 17.54
N LEU A 150 -16.88 -3.34 16.65
CA LEU A 150 -18.20 -2.72 16.83
C LEU A 150 -19.28 -3.76 17.10
N ARG A 151 -19.33 -4.83 16.30
CA ARG A 151 -20.38 -5.84 16.46
C ARG A 151 -20.25 -6.61 17.77
N HIS A 152 -19.03 -6.92 18.20
CA HIS A 152 -18.79 -7.62 19.44
C HIS A 152 -19.17 -6.74 20.64
N ASP A 153 -18.67 -5.51 20.67
CA ASP A 153 -18.79 -4.62 21.82
C ASP A 153 -20.22 -4.11 21.95
N LEU A 154 -20.83 -3.64 20.85
CA LEU A 154 -22.24 -3.24 20.85
C LEU A 154 -23.16 -4.40 21.22
N ARG A 155 -22.88 -5.63 20.75
CA ARG A 155 -23.72 -6.78 21.11
C ARG A 155 -23.61 -7.10 22.60
N ASN A 156 -22.41 -7.03 23.18
CA ASN A 156 -22.20 -7.32 24.59
C ASN A 156 -22.86 -6.24 25.48
N ASP A 157 -22.66 -4.97 25.14
CA ASP A 157 -23.21 -3.86 25.91
C ASP A 157 -24.75 -3.84 25.81
N LEU A 158 -25.32 -4.05 24.61
CA LEU A 158 -26.77 -4.18 24.42
C LEU A 158 -27.36 -5.43 25.09
N SER A 159 -26.65 -6.56 25.13
CA SER A 159 -27.11 -7.76 25.85
C SER A 159 -27.16 -7.52 27.35
N THR A 160 -26.20 -6.75 27.88
CA THR A 160 -26.15 -6.39 29.30
C THR A 160 -27.27 -5.42 29.64
N ILE A 161 -27.43 -4.34 28.87
CA ILE A 161 -28.53 -3.36 29.02
C ILE A 161 -29.88 -4.07 28.97
N ARG A 162 -30.09 -4.98 28.02
CA ARG A 162 -31.32 -5.77 27.92
C ARG A 162 -31.55 -6.64 29.15
N GLY A 163 -30.52 -7.33 29.65
CA GLY A 163 -30.64 -8.16 30.85
C GLY A 163 -31.07 -7.36 32.09
N TYR A 164 -30.50 -6.17 32.30
CA TYR A 164 -30.90 -5.30 33.41
C TYR A 164 -32.29 -4.66 33.20
N ALA A 165 -32.65 -4.34 31.96
CA ALA A 165 -33.98 -3.84 31.63
C ALA A 165 -35.07 -4.90 31.88
N ASP A 166 -34.80 -6.16 31.53
CA ASP A 166 -35.70 -7.28 31.80
C ASP A 166 -35.88 -7.50 33.32
N LEU A 167 -34.82 -7.33 34.13
CA LEU A 167 -34.88 -7.38 35.60
C LEU A 167 -35.67 -6.21 36.19
N ALA A 168 -35.47 -4.98 35.67
CA ALA A 168 -36.22 -3.80 36.10
C ALA A 168 -37.72 -3.93 35.77
N GLY A 169 -38.05 -4.45 34.58
CA GLY A 169 -39.43 -4.68 34.14
C GLY A 169 -40.13 -5.79 34.91
N ALA A 170 -39.42 -6.87 35.25
CA ALA A 170 -39.94 -7.94 36.09
C ALA A 170 -40.29 -7.46 37.50
N THR A 171 -39.46 -6.57 38.08
CA THR A 171 -39.69 -6.00 39.41
C THR A 171 -40.88 -5.02 39.45
N GLY A 172 -41.18 -4.36 38.32
CA GLY A 172 -42.32 -3.45 38.17
C GLY A 172 -43.65 -4.14 37.84
N SER A 173 -43.64 -5.41 37.44
CA SER A 173 -44.84 -6.13 36.97
C SER A 173 -45.51 -7.04 38.03
N ASP A 174 -44.91 -7.18 39.23
CA ASP A 174 -45.52 -7.83 40.41
C ASP A 174 -46.32 -6.84 41.28
N GLY A 175 -46.82 -5.76 40.67
CA GLY A 175 -47.60 -4.71 41.31
C GLY A 175 -49.11 -4.86 41.09
N ASP A 176 -49.67 -6.04 41.33
CA ASP A 176 -51.12 -6.20 41.53
C ASP A 176 -51.38 -7.42 42.44
N ASP A 177 -51.26 -7.23 43.75
CA ASP A 177 -52.37 -7.41 44.71
C ASP A 177 -51.83 -7.46 46.16
N SER A 178 -52.35 -6.53 46.97
CA SER A 178 -52.47 -6.61 48.43
C SER A 178 -51.23 -6.61 49.35
N GLY A 179 -50.97 -5.43 49.94
CA GLY A 179 -50.85 -5.32 51.39
C GLY A 179 -49.45 -5.16 52.00
N SER A 180 -49.10 -3.91 52.33
CA SER A 180 -48.23 -3.52 53.45
C SER A 180 -46.79 -4.05 53.50
N ALA A 181 -45.88 -3.39 52.79
CA ALA A 181 -44.53 -3.09 53.28
C ALA A 181 -43.95 -1.91 52.48
N ALA A 182 -43.92 -0.73 53.10
CA ALA A 182 -43.14 0.39 52.62
C ALA A 182 -41.64 0.07 52.78
N ASP A 183 -40.85 0.51 51.78
CA ASP A 183 -39.39 0.73 51.84
C ASP A 183 -38.42 -0.32 51.25
N ALA A 184 -38.86 -1.32 50.47
CA ALA A 184 -37.92 -2.28 49.84
C ALA A 184 -38.03 -2.46 48.31
N GLY A 185 -39.01 -1.85 47.63
CA GLY A 185 -39.28 -2.07 46.20
C GLY A 185 -38.71 -1.03 45.22
N ASP A 186 -38.18 0.08 45.73
CA ASP A 186 -37.79 1.26 44.93
C ASP A 186 -36.27 1.33 44.65
N SER A 187 -35.48 0.58 45.41
CA SER A 187 -34.03 0.45 45.25
C SER A 187 -33.64 -0.40 44.03
N GLY A 188 -34.28 -1.55 43.83
CA GLY A 188 -33.93 -2.48 42.74
C GLY A 188 -34.15 -1.92 41.33
N GLY A 189 -35.22 -1.15 41.12
CA GLY A 189 -35.50 -0.50 39.83
C GLY A 189 -34.58 0.69 39.54
N ARG A 190 -34.21 1.47 40.58
CA ARG A 190 -33.23 2.56 40.45
C ARG A 190 -31.82 2.04 40.22
N ASP A 191 -31.45 0.94 40.86
CA ASP A 191 -30.15 0.28 40.65
C ASP A 191 -30.04 -0.26 39.22
N ALA A 192 -31.08 -0.91 38.70
CA ALA A 192 -31.08 -1.38 37.31
C ALA A 192 -31.00 -0.22 36.30
N ALA A 193 -31.72 0.87 36.53
CA ALA A 193 -31.65 2.06 35.67
C ALA A 193 -30.26 2.73 35.71
N ALA A 194 -29.62 2.80 36.89
CA ALA A 194 -28.27 3.32 37.02
C ALA A 194 -27.23 2.44 36.29
N VAL A 195 -27.37 1.12 36.37
CA VAL A 195 -26.48 0.18 35.65
C VAL A 195 -26.67 0.27 34.14
N ILE A 196 -27.91 0.44 33.65
CA ILE A 196 -28.18 0.67 32.22
C ILE A 196 -27.52 1.96 31.73
N ALA A 197 -27.65 3.06 32.47
CA ALA A 197 -27.02 4.34 32.12
C ALA A 197 -25.49 4.21 32.08
N ALA A 198 -24.89 3.61 33.11
CA ALA A 198 -23.44 3.40 33.16
C ALA A 198 -22.93 2.52 32.00
N LYS A 199 -23.67 1.48 31.62
CA LYS A 199 -23.31 0.62 30.48
C LYS A 199 -23.52 1.29 29.12
N ALA A 200 -24.47 2.21 29.01
CA ALA A 200 -24.64 3.02 27.81
C ALA A 200 -23.47 4.01 27.64
N ASP A 201 -23.04 4.66 28.71
CA ASP A 201 -21.88 5.56 28.70
C ASP A 201 -20.59 4.80 28.36
N GLU A 202 -20.35 3.63 28.96
CA GLU A 202 -19.19 2.77 28.65
C GLU A 202 -19.19 2.32 27.17
N GLY A 203 -20.36 2.05 26.60
CA GLY A 203 -20.51 1.70 25.19
C GLY A 203 -20.19 2.87 24.24
N LEU A 204 -20.50 4.11 24.64
CA LEU A 204 -20.17 5.32 23.88
C LEU A 204 -18.65 5.58 23.89
N ASP A 205 -17.98 5.45 25.04
CA ASP A 205 -16.52 5.60 25.14
C ASP A 205 -15.77 4.58 24.27
N ARG A 206 -16.26 3.33 24.22
CA ARG A 206 -15.69 2.30 23.33
C ARG A 206 -15.91 2.59 21.85
N LEU A 207 -17.05 3.19 21.48
CA LEU A 207 -17.32 3.63 20.12
C LEU A 207 -16.34 4.73 19.69
N GLU A 208 -16.08 5.72 20.56
CA GLU A 208 -15.10 6.77 20.30
C GLU A 208 -13.68 6.20 20.12
N THR A 209 -13.28 5.28 21.01
CA THR A 209 -11.97 4.59 20.91
C THR A 209 -11.86 3.79 19.61
N THR A 210 -12.90 3.04 19.25
CA THR A 210 -12.94 2.26 17.99
C THR A 210 -12.89 3.16 16.76
N SER A 211 -13.53 4.33 16.80
CA SER A 211 -13.47 5.33 15.73
C SER A 211 -12.07 5.91 15.58
N ALA A 212 -11.38 6.21 16.69
CA ALA A 212 -10.00 6.69 16.66
C ALA A 212 -9.05 5.64 16.05
N VAL A 213 -9.23 4.36 16.38
CA VAL A 213 -8.46 3.26 15.77
C VAL A 213 -8.80 3.11 14.28
N ALA A 214 -10.06 3.24 13.90
CA ALA A 214 -10.49 3.21 12.50
C ALA A 214 -9.86 4.35 11.68
N ASP A 215 -9.88 5.57 12.21
CA ASP A 215 -9.28 6.75 11.58
C ASP A 215 -7.75 6.64 11.49
N ALA A 216 -7.09 6.07 12.50
CA ALA A 216 -5.65 5.81 12.44
C ALA A 216 -5.29 4.75 11.37
N LEU A 217 -6.16 3.77 11.13
CA LEU A 217 -5.96 2.70 10.14
C LEU A 217 -6.36 3.09 8.71
N LEU A 218 -7.37 3.93 8.55
CA LEU A 218 -7.95 4.33 7.26
C LEU A 218 -7.48 5.71 6.79
N GLY A 219 -7.01 6.56 7.69
CA GLY A 219 -6.48 7.88 7.40
C GLY A 219 -5.12 7.82 6.72
N ASP A 220 -4.82 8.84 5.91
CA ASP A 220 -3.50 9.12 5.34
C ASP A 220 -2.57 9.66 6.44
N SER A 221 -2.45 8.90 7.54
CA SER A 221 -1.72 9.33 8.72
C SER A 221 -0.23 9.19 8.44
N ASP A 222 0.42 10.33 8.19
CA ASP A 222 1.87 10.41 7.98
C ASP A 222 2.60 9.71 9.13
N LEU A 223 3.35 8.66 8.80
CA LEU A 223 4.20 7.98 9.76
C LEU A 223 5.34 8.91 10.15
N HIS A 224 5.44 9.23 11.43
CA HIS A 224 6.52 10.07 11.97
C HIS A 224 7.27 9.33 13.08
N ARG A 225 8.43 9.87 13.45
CA ARG A 225 9.27 9.27 14.50
C ARG A 225 8.69 9.68 15.85
N MET A 226 8.27 8.70 16.63
CA MET A 226 7.74 8.87 17.98
C MET A 226 8.61 8.13 18.99
N ASP A 227 8.70 8.62 20.22
CA ASP A 227 9.33 7.90 21.32
C ASP A 227 8.28 7.09 22.09
N LEU A 228 8.30 5.77 21.91
CA LEU A 228 7.40 4.84 22.58
C LEU A 228 7.58 4.87 24.10
N ALA A 229 8.81 5.04 24.60
CA ALA A 229 9.08 5.07 26.03
C ALA A 229 8.43 6.29 26.69
N ALA A 230 8.43 7.44 26.02
CA ALA A 230 7.75 8.65 26.47
C ALA A 230 6.22 8.46 26.49
N VAL A 231 5.63 7.89 25.44
CA VAL A 231 4.18 7.63 25.36
C VAL A 231 3.75 6.64 26.46
N THR A 232 4.50 5.57 26.69
CA THR A 232 4.20 4.61 27.77
C THR A 232 4.29 5.26 29.15
N ARG A 233 5.24 6.17 29.37
CA ARG A 233 5.37 6.90 30.64
C ARG A 233 4.16 7.81 30.90
N GLU A 234 3.69 8.53 29.87
CA GLU A 234 2.49 9.38 29.94
C GLU A 234 1.26 8.57 30.35
N ILE A 235 1.07 7.37 29.79
CA ILE A 235 -0.05 6.47 30.15
C ILE A 235 0.09 5.97 31.59
N LEU A 236 1.30 5.60 32.01
CA LEU A 236 1.57 5.11 33.37
C LEU A 236 1.35 6.19 34.43
N GLU A 237 1.68 7.45 34.14
CA GLU A 237 1.39 8.59 35.02
C GLU A 237 -0.12 8.75 35.24
N GLY A 238 -0.94 8.55 34.21
CA GLY A 238 -2.41 8.57 34.33
C GLY A 238 -2.98 7.43 35.19
N LEU A 239 -2.24 6.33 35.36
CA LEU A 239 -2.62 5.20 36.21
C LEU A 239 -2.15 5.34 37.67
N ALA A 240 -1.22 6.26 37.95
CA ALA A 240 -0.62 6.43 39.27
C ALA A 240 -1.64 6.87 40.35
N ASP A 241 -2.74 7.50 39.94
CA ASP A 241 -3.81 7.95 40.85
C ASP A 241 -4.78 6.83 41.28
N ARG A 242 -4.58 5.58 40.83
CA ARG A 242 -5.43 4.44 41.24
C ARG A 242 -4.81 3.69 42.43
N PRO A 243 -5.40 3.77 43.63
CA PRO A 243 -4.77 3.29 44.87
C PRO A 243 -4.67 1.76 45.00
N ASP A 244 -5.37 0.98 44.17
CA ASP A 244 -5.50 -0.47 44.33
C ASP A 244 -4.61 -1.30 43.38
N VAL A 245 -3.76 -0.66 42.57
CA VAL A 245 -2.93 -1.36 41.57
C VAL A 245 -1.49 -0.86 41.62
N THR A 246 -0.55 -1.78 41.85
CA THR A 246 0.89 -1.52 41.67
C THR A 246 1.27 -1.83 40.22
N VAL A 247 1.75 -0.80 39.50
CA VAL A 247 2.23 -0.95 38.12
C VAL A 247 3.75 -0.76 38.11
N GLU A 248 4.49 -1.81 37.78
CA GLU A 248 5.93 -1.75 37.52
C GLU A 248 6.19 -1.78 36.02
N ALA A 249 7.04 -0.88 35.54
CA ALA A 249 7.45 -0.84 34.14
C ALA A 249 8.97 -0.65 34.04
N ASP A 250 9.62 -1.52 33.27
CA ASP A 250 11.02 -1.41 32.90
C ASP A 250 11.12 -0.71 31.54
N LEU A 251 11.37 0.61 31.58
CA LEU A 251 11.41 1.46 30.40
C LEU A 251 12.85 1.95 30.17
N THR A 252 13.33 1.80 28.94
CA THR A 252 14.52 2.51 28.45
C THR A 252 14.27 4.02 28.37
N GLU A 253 15.33 4.84 28.39
CA GLU A 253 15.18 6.32 28.31
C GLU A 253 14.45 6.77 27.04
N GLU A 254 14.81 6.22 25.87
CA GLU A 254 14.18 6.52 24.58
C GLU A 254 13.99 5.24 23.74
N ALA A 255 12.81 5.06 23.18
CA ALA A 255 12.46 3.96 22.27
C ALA A 255 11.85 4.52 20.97
N PRO A 256 12.70 5.02 20.03
CA PRO A 256 12.20 5.63 18.81
C PRO A 256 11.58 4.59 17.87
N VAL A 257 10.30 4.79 17.54
CA VAL A 257 9.54 3.97 16.60
C VAL A 257 8.97 4.84 15.48
N THR A 258 8.70 4.22 14.33
CA THR A 258 7.96 4.86 13.23
C THR A 258 6.50 4.45 13.35
N ALA A 259 5.65 5.36 13.78
CA ALA A 259 4.23 5.10 14.05
C ALA A 259 3.38 6.32 13.65
N ASN A 260 2.06 6.15 13.68
CA ASN A 260 1.11 7.26 13.58
C ASN A 260 0.54 7.57 14.97
N ASP A 261 -0.28 8.62 15.05
CA ASP A 261 -0.86 9.08 16.32
C ASP A 261 -1.82 8.06 16.97
N GLY A 262 -2.26 7.04 16.21
CA GLY A 262 -3.05 5.91 16.74
C GLY A 262 -2.31 5.04 17.76
N LEU A 263 -0.99 5.20 17.90
CA LEU A 263 -0.23 4.56 18.98
C LEU A 263 -0.69 5.02 20.38
N ARG A 264 -1.30 6.21 20.49
CA ARG A 264 -1.84 6.75 21.75
C ARG A 264 -3.21 6.21 22.13
N SER A 265 -3.91 5.54 21.20
CA SER A 265 -5.26 5.02 21.39
C SER A 265 -5.32 3.53 21.74
N VAL A 266 -4.17 2.88 21.94
CA VAL A 266 -4.02 1.47 22.39
C VAL A 266 -3.66 1.45 23.86
#